data_AF-A0A7T8KJA8-F1
#
_entry.id   AF-A0A7T8KJA8-F1
#
_cell.length_a   1.000
_cell.length_b   1.000
_cell.length_c   1.000
_cell.angle_alpha   90.00
_cell.angle_beta   90.00
_cell.angle_gamma   90.00
#
_symmetry.space_group_name_H-M   'P 1'
#
loop_
_entity.id
_entity.type
_entity.pdbx_description
1 polymer ?
#
loop_
_entity_poly.entity_id
_entity_poly.type
_entity_poly.pdbx_seq_one_letter_code
_entity_poly.pdbx_strand_id
1 'polypeptide(L)'
;MGRILPKYLSQWMTQKVKNEGVNVEAGCTLSSAHLERGKVILTLSNGREIKVDHVIMSVGSEPNIQLAESAKLETAQGGFKVNSEFKAKYVPLPGLHFIDIQSLFIYLFQVCYCH
;
A
#
# COMPACT_ATOMS: atom_id res chain seq x y z
N MET A 1 8.79 -3.52 6.49
CA MET A 1 8.55 -2.81 7.77
C MET A 1 9.63 -1.80 8.17
N GLY A 2 10.67 -1.53 7.37
CA GLY A 2 11.81 -0.70 7.78
C GLY A 2 11.52 0.78 8.06
N ARG A 3 10.36 1.30 7.66
CA ARG A 3 9.91 2.68 7.97
C ARG A 3 9.08 2.78 9.25
N ILE A 4 8.57 1.67 9.76
CA ILE A 4 7.62 1.64 10.90
C ILE A 4 8.30 1.05 12.13
N LEU A 5 9.03 -0.06 11.96
CA LEU A 5 9.64 -0.78 13.07
C LEU A 5 11.12 -0.39 13.22
N PRO A 6 11.66 -0.42 14.45
CA PRO A 6 13.09 -0.31 14.69
C PRO A 6 13.89 -1.33 13.87
N LYS A 7 15.15 -1.00 13.55
CA LYS A 7 16.00 -1.79 12.66
C LYS A 7 16.11 -3.27 13.09
N TYR A 8 16.36 -3.51 14.37
CA TYR A 8 16.45 -4.87 14.93
C TYR A 8 15.20 -5.70 14.66
N LEU A 9 14.02 -5.16 14.94
CA LEU A 9 12.76 -5.88 14.77
C LEU A 9 12.42 -6.09 13.29
N SER A 10 12.71 -5.12 12.44
CA SER A 10 12.56 -5.25 10.99
C SER A 10 13.43 -6.39 10.43
N GLN A 11 14.68 -6.50 10.90
CA GLN A 11 15.61 -7.56 10.48
C GLN A 11 15.15 -8.93 10.99
N TRP A 12 14.75 -9.02 12.26
CA TRP A 12 14.23 -10.25 12.85
C TRP A 12 12.98 -10.75 12.13
N MET A 13 12.01 -9.87 11.84
CA MET A 13 10.80 -10.22 11.10
C MET A 13 11.11 -10.70 9.68
N THR A 14 12.05 -10.03 9.00
CA THR A 14 12.50 -10.46 7.67
C THR A 14 13.13 -11.85 7.72
N GLN A 15 13.94 -12.13 8.75
CA GLN A 15 14.55 -13.46 8.92
C GLN A 15 13.50 -14.52 9.23
N LYS A 16 12.50 -14.20 10.06
CA LYS A 16 11.40 -15.12 10.36
C LYS A 16 10.66 -15.50 9.08
N VAL A 17 10.30 -14.54 8.24
CA VAL A 17 9.65 -14.78 6.93
C VAL A 17 10.52 -15.62 5.99
N LYS A 18 11.83 -15.34 5.93
CA LYS A 18 12.78 -16.18 5.17
C LYS A 18 12.83 -17.62 5.66
N ASN A 19 12.78 -17.83 6.98
CA ASN A 19 12.79 -19.17 7.57
C ASN A 19 11.52 -19.97 7.27
N GLU A 20 10.40 -19.31 6.92
CA GLU A 20 9.18 -19.97 6.43
C GLU A 20 9.27 -20.33 4.92
N GLY A 21 10.44 -20.16 4.28
CA GLY A 21 10.67 -20.53 2.88
C GLY A 21 10.40 -19.42 1.86
N VAL A 22 10.10 -18.20 2.31
CA VAL A 22 9.86 -17.06 1.42
C VAL A 22 11.17 -16.46 0.94
N ASN A 23 11.36 -16.32 -0.37
CA ASN A 23 12.47 -15.57 -0.92
C ASN A 23 12.22 -14.06 -0.81
N VAL A 24 13.07 -13.34 -0.09
CA VAL A 24 12.93 -11.90 0.15
C VAL A 24 14.04 -11.13 -0.52
N GLU A 25 13.67 -10.37 -1.56
CA GLU A 25 14.56 -9.44 -2.28
C GLU A 25 14.44 -8.03 -1.67
N ALA A 26 15.43 -7.64 -0.87
CA ALA A 26 15.47 -6.31 -0.25
C ALA A 26 16.38 -5.35 -1.05
N GLY A 27 16.15 -4.04 -0.90
CA GLY A 27 17.00 -3.01 -1.52
C GLY A 27 16.90 -2.90 -3.04
N CYS A 28 15.90 -3.57 -3.64
CA CYS A 28 15.61 -3.52 -5.06
C CYS A 28 14.28 -2.81 -5.29
N THR A 29 14.17 -2.10 -6.41
CA THR A 29 12.90 -1.54 -6.88
C THR A 29 12.49 -2.24 -8.17
N LEU A 30 11.19 -2.29 -8.44
CA LEU A 30 10.67 -2.81 -9.70
C LEU A 30 10.93 -1.78 -10.81
N SER A 31 11.62 -2.17 -11.87
CA SER A 31 11.91 -1.32 -13.03
C SER A 31 10.84 -1.45 -14.10
N SER A 32 10.42 -2.69 -14.40
CA SER A 32 9.36 -2.96 -15.37
C SER A 32 8.68 -4.29 -15.10
N ALA A 33 7.47 -4.44 -15.61
CA ALA A 33 6.71 -5.68 -15.59
C ALA A 33 6.04 -5.87 -16.95
N HIS A 34 6.10 -7.08 -17.50
CA HIS A 34 5.39 -7.42 -18.73
C HIS A 34 4.89 -8.86 -18.70
N LEU A 35 3.86 -9.15 -19.49
CA LEU A 35 3.29 -10.49 -19.61
C LEU A 35 3.93 -11.21 -20.80
N GLU A 36 4.51 -12.38 -20.56
CA GLU A 36 5.10 -13.23 -21.57
C GLU A 36 4.58 -14.67 -21.40
N ARG A 37 3.92 -15.21 -22.44
CA ARG A 37 3.42 -16.61 -22.47
C ARG A 37 2.61 -17.01 -21.23
N GLY A 38 1.78 -16.11 -20.72
CA GLY A 38 0.93 -16.35 -19.55
C GLY A 38 1.63 -16.22 -18.20
N LYS A 39 2.90 -15.82 -18.17
CA LYS A 39 3.64 -15.49 -16.94
C LYS A 39 4.00 -14.01 -16.90
N VAL A 40 4.08 -13.45 -15.71
CA VAL A 40 4.56 -12.09 -15.49
C VAL A 40 6.07 -12.10 -15.29
N ILE A 41 6.76 -11.29 -16.08
CA ILE A 41 8.21 -11.09 -16.02
C ILE A 41 8.46 -9.74 -15.37
N LEU A 42 9.13 -9.77 -14.22
CA LEU A 42 9.50 -8.58 -13.44
C LEU A 42 10.99 -8.33 -13.61
N THR A 43 11.36 -7.13 -14.07
CA THR A 43 12.75 -6.69 -14.12
C THR A 43 13.01 -5.76 -12.94
N LEU A 44 13.98 -6.12 -12.10
CA LEU A 44 14.37 -5.33 -10.93
C LEU A 44 15.47 -4.32 -11.27
N SER A 45 15.66 -3.34 -10.41
CA SER A 45 16.68 -2.29 -10.54
C SER A 45 18.12 -2.80 -10.55
N ASN A 46 18.35 -4.00 -10.00
CA ASN A 46 19.64 -4.67 -10.03
C ASN A 46 19.87 -5.50 -11.31
N GLY A 47 18.97 -5.41 -12.31
CA GLY A 47 19.06 -6.15 -13.57
C GLY A 47 18.57 -7.60 -13.50
N ARG A 48 18.14 -8.09 -12.32
CA ARG A 48 17.60 -9.44 -12.17
C ARG A 48 16.17 -9.51 -12.72
N GLU A 49 15.88 -10.61 -13.40
CA GLU A 49 14.53 -10.94 -13.84
C GLU A 49 13.90 -12.03 -12.96
N ILE A 50 12.62 -11.85 -12.65
CA ILE A 50 11.82 -12.81 -11.87
C ILE A 50 10.59 -13.15 -12.70
N LYS A 51 10.38 -14.45 -12.94
CA LYS A 51 9.21 -14.97 -13.66
C LYS A 51 8.22 -15.57 -12.67
N VAL A 52 6.98 -15.10 -12.65
CA VAL A 52 5.92 -15.56 -11.73
C VAL A 52 4.59 -15.71 -12.46
N ASP A 53 3.71 -16.53 -11.91
CA ASP A 53 2.35 -16.70 -12.45
C ASP A 53 1.41 -15.58 -11.98
N HIS A 54 1.60 -15.08 -10.75
CA HIS A 54 0.78 -14.03 -10.15
C HIS A 54 1.64 -13.00 -9.40
N VAL A 55 1.14 -11.76 -9.34
CA VAL A 55 1.76 -10.64 -8.62
C VAL A 55 0.74 -10.01 -7.70
N ILE A 56 1.12 -9.79 -6.44
CA ILE A 56 0.32 -9.07 -5.45
C ILE A 56 1.04 -7.75 -5.13
N MET A 57 0.35 -6.63 -5.29
CA MET A 57 0.88 -5.29 -5.01
C MET A 57 0.41 -4.80 -3.63
N SER A 58 1.37 -4.53 -2.74
CA SER A 58 1.09 -4.01 -1.38
C SER A 58 2.01 -2.83 -1.06
N VAL A 59 1.91 -1.76 -1.85
CA VAL A 59 2.78 -0.56 -1.76
C VAL A 59 2.16 0.61 -0.98
N GLY A 60 0.93 0.46 -0.48
CA GLY A 60 0.17 1.51 0.20
C GLY A 60 -1.15 1.81 -0.52
N SER A 61 -1.93 2.71 0.06
CA SER A 61 -3.19 3.21 -0.52
C SER A 61 -3.17 4.73 -0.56
N GLU A 62 -3.88 5.30 -1.52
CA GLU A 62 -4.11 6.75 -1.62
C GLU A 62 -5.59 7.03 -1.33
N PRO A 63 -5.91 8.02 -0.47
CA PRO A 63 -7.29 8.38 -0.20
C PRO A 63 -7.99 8.91 -1.46
N ASN A 64 -9.26 8.54 -1.64
CA ASN A 64 -10.05 9.00 -2.79
C ASN A 64 -10.53 10.43 -2.57
N ILE A 65 -9.88 11.40 -3.21
CA ILE A 65 -10.18 12.84 -3.11
C ILE A 65 -10.98 13.40 -4.28
N GLN A 66 -11.51 12.56 -5.19
CA GLN A 66 -12.26 13.03 -6.37
C GLN A 66 -13.44 13.94 -6.00
N LEU A 67 -14.15 13.60 -4.93
CA LEU A 67 -15.25 14.41 -4.44
C LEU A 67 -14.77 15.78 -3.94
N ALA A 68 -13.58 15.86 -3.35
CA ALA A 68 -13.02 17.12 -2.84
C ALA A 68 -12.84 18.14 -3.96
N GLU A 69 -12.32 17.71 -5.11
CA GLU A 69 -12.10 18.57 -6.27
C GLU A 69 -13.43 19.13 -6.79
N SER A 70 -14.43 18.27 -6.97
CA SER A 70 -15.76 18.68 -7.46
C SER A 70 -16.50 19.60 -6.48
N ALA A 71 -16.36 19.37 -5.18
CA ALA A 71 -17.04 20.10 -4.12
C ALA A 71 -16.22 21.29 -3.58
N LYS A 72 -15.04 21.57 -4.16
CA LYS A 72 -14.10 22.62 -3.72
C LYS A 72 -13.73 22.52 -2.23
N LEU A 73 -13.61 21.29 -1.74
CA LEU A 73 -13.22 21.00 -0.36
C LEU A 73 -11.71 21.11 -0.22
N GLU A 74 -11.26 21.61 0.94
CA GLU A 74 -9.83 21.63 1.25
C GLU A 74 -9.27 20.22 1.45
N THR A 75 -8.11 19.95 0.85
CA THR A 75 -7.35 18.70 1.03
C THR A 75 -6.03 18.95 1.74
N ALA A 76 -5.58 18.01 2.58
CA ALA A 76 -4.26 18.04 3.22
C ALA A 76 -3.69 16.63 3.36
N GLN A 77 -2.38 16.46 3.15
CA GLN A 77 -1.67 15.18 3.27
C GLN A 77 -2.33 14.02 2.47
N GLY A 78 -2.89 14.34 1.30
CA GLY A 78 -3.53 13.34 0.42
C GLY A 78 -4.97 12.99 0.80
N GLY A 79 -5.58 13.61 1.81
CA GLY A 79 -6.97 13.37 2.21
C GLY A 79 -7.78 14.65 2.45
N PHE A 80 -9.03 14.49 2.88
CA PHE A 80 -9.92 15.61 3.24
C PHE A 80 -9.43 16.33 4.49
N LYS A 81 -9.37 17.66 4.44
CA LYS A 81 -9.02 18.47 5.60
C LYS A 81 -10.26 18.75 6.44
N VAL A 82 -10.23 18.29 7.70
CA VAL A 82 -11.35 18.40 8.63
C VAL A 82 -10.95 19.08 9.94
N ASN A 83 -11.94 19.56 10.68
CA ASN A 83 -11.78 20.04 12.05
C ASN A 83 -11.80 18.88 13.07
N SER A 84 -11.75 19.20 14.36
CA SER A 84 -11.82 18.23 15.46
C SER A 84 -13.13 17.43 15.55
N GLU A 85 -14.18 17.86 14.84
CA GLU A 85 -15.48 17.19 14.75
C GLU A 85 -15.66 16.42 13.42
N PHE A 86 -14.58 16.24 12.66
CA PHE A 86 -14.58 15.58 11.34
C PHE A 86 -15.40 16.28 10.24
N LYS A 87 -15.62 17.60 10.37
CA LYS A 87 -16.31 18.42 9.37
C LYS A 87 -15.32 19.08 8.44
N ALA A 88 -15.59 19.04 7.14
CA ALA A 88 -14.79 19.76 6.15
C ALA A 88 -15.09 21.27 6.20
N LYS A 89 -14.04 22.08 6.06
CA LYS A 89 -14.19 23.54 5.92
C LYS A 89 -14.60 23.82 4.47
N TYR A 90 -15.61 24.69 4.28
CA TYR A 90 -16.20 25.08 2.99
C TYR A 90 -17.18 24.09 2.33
N VAL A 91 -18.39 23.93 2.89
CA VAL A 91 -19.66 23.81 2.12
C VAL A 91 -20.79 24.34 3.00
N PRO A 92 -21.79 25.09 2.48
CA PRO A 92 -23.04 25.40 3.19
C PRO A 92 -23.97 24.17 3.33
N LEU A 93 -23.40 22.97 3.48
CA LEU A 93 -24.14 21.73 3.74
C LEU A 93 -23.95 21.34 5.21
N PRO A 94 -24.85 21.74 6.11
CA PRO A 94 -24.86 21.22 7.47
C PRO A 94 -25.04 19.69 7.41
N GLY A 95 -24.12 18.94 8.04
CA GLY A 95 -24.22 17.49 8.19
C GLY A 95 -23.24 16.63 7.40
N LEU A 96 -22.26 17.22 6.68
CA LEU A 96 -21.21 16.43 6.04
C LEU A 96 -20.09 16.07 7.03
N HIS A 97 -19.98 14.79 7.35
CA HIS A 97 -18.94 14.23 8.21
C HIS A 97 -18.09 13.24 7.43
N PHE A 98 -16.76 13.31 7.59
CA PHE A 98 -15.82 12.37 6.99
C PHE A 98 -15.27 11.44 8.07
N ILE A 99 -15.71 10.18 8.06
CA ILE A 99 -15.12 9.11 8.87
C ILE A 99 -14.44 8.17 7.88
N ASP A 100 -13.19 8.47 7.56
CA ASP A 100 -12.44 7.60 6.66
C ASP A 100 -11.64 6.56 7.46
N ILE A 101 -11.94 5.30 7.16
CA ILE A 101 -11.35 4.08 7.70
C ILE A 101 -10.75 3.26 6.53
N GLN A 102 -10.41 3.84 5.37
CA GLN A 102 -9.79 3.15 4.23
C GLN A 102 -8.39 2.53 4.52
N SER A 103 -8.00 2.40 5.78
CA SER A 103 -6.90 1.55 6.25
C SER A 103 -7.32 0.49 7.28
N LEU A 104 -8.63 0.22 7.48
CA LEU A 104 -9.03 -1.02 8.14
C LEU A 104 -8.58 -2.15 7.24
N PHE A 105 -7.65 -2.93 7.76
CA PHE A 105 -7.39 -4.26 7.24
C PHE A 105 -6.80 -4.34 5.83
N ILE A 106 -5.47 -4.30 5.80
CA ILE A 106 -4.75 -5.47 5.25
C ILE A 106 -5.20 -6.71 6.06
N TYR A 107 -6.46 -7.17 5.90
CA TYR A 107 -6.94 -8.51 6.27
C TYR A 107 -6.42 -9.48 5.21
N LEU A 108 -5.16 -9.37 4.80
CA LEU A 108 -4.58 -10.30 3.84
C LEU A 108 -3.08 -10.51 4.09
N PHE A 109 -2.71 -10.56 5.37
CA PHE A 109 -1.71 -11.55 5.83
C PHE A 109 -2.21 -13.00 5.67
N GLN A 110 -3.42 -13.18 5.14
CA GLN A 110 -4.14 -14.43 5.03
C GLN A 110 -4.13 -14.98 3.60
N VAL A 111 -2.96 -15.05 2.96
CA VAL A 111 -2.52 -16.25 2.20
C VAL A 111 -0.99 -16.36 2.30
N CYS A 112 -0.43 -16.20 3.50
CA CYS A 112 0.61 -17.15 3.88
C CYS A 112 -0.13 -18.49 4.07
N TYR A 113 0.21 -19.51 3.28
CA TYR A 113 -0.38 -20.87 3.24
C TYR A 113 -1.74 -21.03 2.53
N CYS A 114 -1.71 -21.61 1.33
CA CYS A 114 -2.31 -22.94 1.13
C CYS A 114 -1.71 -23.60 -0.13
N HIS A 115 -0.98 -24.69 0.13
CA HIS A 115 -0.50 -25.79 -0.73
C HIS A 115 -0.28 -25.61 -2.24
#